data_AF-A0AAD3RYD5-F1
#
_entry.id   AF-A0AAD3RYD5-F1
#
_cell.length_a   1.000
_cell.length_b   1.000
_cell.length_c   1.000
_cell.angle_alpha   90.00
_cell.angle_beta   90.00
_cell.angle_gamma   90.00
#
_symmetry.space_group_name_H-M   'P 1'
#
loop_
_entity.id
_entity.type
_entity.pdbx_description
1 polymer ?
#
loop_
_entity_poly.entity_id
_entity_poly.type
_entity_poly.pdbx_seq_one_letter_code
_entity_poly.pdbx_strand_id
1 'polypeptide(L)'
;MGSQEISAACTGNAVCATQKYAIVSSHLKKKAISSRSLSNFARRTPLQLKKEMSRLQDPHRPSFPFGNPFRMMLPKNSHLSHEHVALLNKFEETLAGRLRKLKPKGKDDILSLPWMKLSLQLLSETHNDIMSLITDLEFPVCDWEEKWINVYLDNSVKLLEILVIFTSELSRLSQGQLLLQCGLHNLDGTSSTKLMNSHTALDSWRQHIGLRNPRLENCCSIIDKLFRLLNLPKVKNSSKGKVVMRAMYGLKVETLFVCCVFTAAFTGSSEKLIDLPVPETHLWEEAFNDLQTSVNQEIRNSVTSGRSILVKELEAVDMSVKDLYPMLDHSSVEAEALRKTSAELRNRAEILSGELDILAMEVDGFFQIVLTGRDALLCSLTIGSNLPIPNYLKEYKAGKQLVR
;
A
#
# COMPACT_ATOMS: atom_id res chain seq x y z
N MET A 1 -55.11 10.21 -6.10
CA MET A 1 -53.83 10.91 -6.38
C MET A 1 -52.84 10.42 -5.34
N GLY A 2 -51.87 9.58 -5.71
CA GLY A 2 -50.97 8.97 -4.70
C GLY A 2 -50.20 7.73 -5.16
N SER A 3 -50.01 7.52 -6.47
CA SER A 3 -49.26 6.35 -6.97
C SER A 3 -48.25 6.70 -8.08
N GLN A 4 -47.96 7.98 -8.31
CA GLN A 4 -46.99 8.42 -9.33
C GLN A 4 -45.71 9.05 -8.75
N GLU A 5 -45.66 9.40 -7.47
CA GLU A 5 -44.48 10.07 -6.87
C GLU A 5 -43.40 9.11 -6.32
N ILE A 6 -43.69 7.83 -6.12
CA ILE A 6 -42.71 6.86 -5.59
C ILE A 6 -41.81 6.26 -6.71
N SER A 7 -42.25 6.30 -7.97
CA SER A 7 -41.48 5.80 -9.12
C SER A 7 -40.31 6.73 -9.51
N ALA A 8 -40.43 8.04 -9.24
CA ALA A 8 -39.41 9.03 -9.58
C ALA A 8 -38.23 9.07 -8.58
N ALA A 9 -38.45 8.68 -7.32
CA ALA A 9 -37.39 8.66 -6.30
C ALA A 9 -36.44 7.46 -6.46
N CYS A 10 -36.94 6.30 -6.90
CA CYS A 10 -36.11 5.11 -7.14
C CYS A 10 -35.23 5.20 -8.40
N THR A 11 -35.64 5.99 -9.39
CA THR A 11 -34.86 6.19 -10.62
C THR A 11 -33.73 7.21 -10.45
N GLY A 12 -33.87 8.21 -9.57
CA GLY A 12 -32.82 9.19 -9.27
C GLY A 12 -31.58 8.60 -8.58
N ASN A 13 -31.76 7.67 -7.64
CA ASN A 13 -30.65 7.04 -6.91
C ASN A 13 -29.90 6.00 -7.76
N ALA A 14 -30.60 5.26 -8.62
CA ALA A 14 -29.97 4.34 -9.57
C ALA A 14 -29.13 5.09 -10.64
N VAL A 15 -29.60 6.25 -11.11
CA VAL A 15 -28.84 7.10 -12.04
C VAL A 15 -27.60 7.69 -11.36
N CYS A 16 -27.67 8.10 -10.10
CA CYS A 16 -26.51 8.61 -9.35
C CYS A 16 -25.42 7.54 -9.13
N ALA A 17 -25.81 6.30 -8.79
CA ALA A 17 -24.88 5.18 -8.65
C ALA A 17 -24.23 4.79 -10.00
N THR A 18 -25.01 4.80 -11.08
CA THR A 18 -24.54 4.49 -12.45
C THR A 18 -23.59 5.59 -12.96
N GLN A 19 -23.85 6.86 -12.62
CA GLN A 19 -22.98 8.00 -12.96
C GLN A 19 -21.63 7.93 -12.22
N LYS A 20 -21.64 7.58 -10.93
CA LYS A 20 -20.41 7.37 -10.14
C LYS A 20 -19.59 6.19 -10.69
N TYR A 21 -20.24 5.10 -11.09
CA TYR A 21 -19.58 3.95 -11.73
C TYR A 21 -19.00 4.28 -13.10
N ALA A 22 -19.67 5.10 -13.90
CA ALA A 22 -19.18 5.54 -15.20
C ALA A 22 -17.92 6.42 -15.07
N ILE A 23 -17.85 7.27 -14.04
CA ILE A 23 -16.69 8.12 -13.77
C ILE A 23 -15.49 7.27 -13.33
N VAL A 24 -15.67 6.34 -12.38
CA VAL A 24 -14.61 5.43 -11.92
C VAL A 24 -14.15 4.50 -13.05
N SER A 25 -15.07 3.93 -13.83
CA SER A 25 -14.76 3.08 -15.00
C SER A 25 -14.03 3.87 -16.10
N SER A 26 -14.38 5.15 -16.32
CA SER A 26 -13.67 6.00 -17.29
C SER A 26 -12.26 6.37 -16.82
N HIS A 27 -12.06 6.57 -15.52
CA HIS A 27 -10.73 6.81 -14.92
C HIS A 27 -9.86 5.54 -14.98
N LEU A 28 -10.44 4.36 -14.73
CA LEU A 28 -9.77 3.07 -14.85
C LEU A 28 -9.42 2.72 -16.31
N LYS A 29 -10.29 3.03 -17.28
CA LYS A 29 -9.98 2.87 -18.72
C LYS A 29 -8.85 3.81 -19.16
N LYS A 30 -8.83 5.07 -18.71
CA LYS A 30 -7.73 6.00 -18.98
C LYS A 30 -6.41 5.54 -18.34
N LYS A 31 -6.43 5.03 -17.09
CA LYS A 31 -5.25 4.43 -16.41
C LYS A 31 -4.75 3.15 -17.11
N ALA A 32 -5.65 2.30 -17.61
CA ALA A 32 -5.28 1.08 -18.35
C ALA A 32 -4.62 1.39 -19.71
N ILE A 33 -5.09 2.41 -20.42
CA ILE A 33 -4.51 2.88 -21.69
C ILE A 33 -3.12 3.50 -21.45
N SER A 34 -2.95 4.26 -20.36
CA SER A 34 -1.64 4.79 -19.96
C SER A 34 -0.62 3.68 -19.61
N SER A 35 -1.05 2.65 -18.85
CA SER A 35 -0.18 1.51 -18.51
C SER A 35 0.19 0.65 -19.73
N ARG A 36 -0.72 0.48 -20.71
CA ARG A 36 -0.42 -0.23 -21.97
C ARG A 36 0.59 0.54 -22.80
N SER A 37 0.50 1.87 -22.85
CA SER A 37 1.46 2.72 -23.55
C SER A 37 2.88 2.62 -22.95
N LEU A 38 2.98 2.61 -21.61
CA LEU A 38 4.25 2.42 -20.90
C LEU A 38 4.84 1.01 -21.08
N SER A 39 3.98 -0.03 -21.10
CA SER A 39 4.41 -1.42 -21.35
C SER A 39 4.86 -1.71 -22.79
N ASN A 40 4.44 -0.87 -23.74
CA ASN A 40 4.80 -0.98 -25.16
C ASN A 40 6.07 -0.19 -25.50
N PHE A 41 6.40 0.86 -24.74
CA PHE A 41 7.66 1.57 -24.89
C PHE A 41 8.85 0.75 -24.37
N ALA A 42 8.64 -0.11 -23.36
CA ALA A 42 9.65 -1.03 -22.83
C ALA A 42 9.94 -2.26 -23.73
N ARG A 43 9.28 -2.41 -24.89
CA ARG A 43 9.33 -3.63 -25.73
C ARG A 43 9.90 -3.47 -27.14
N ARG A 44 10.64 -2.40 -27.45
CA ARG A 44 11.36 -2.23 -28.73
C ARG A 44 12.89 -2.36 -28.61
N THR A 45 13.35 -3.63 -28.60
CA THR A 45 14.51 -4.26 -29.32
C THR A 45 15.97 -3.76 -29.19
N PRO A 46 17.02 -4.60 -29.46
CA PRO A 46 17.04 -6.06 -29.68
C PRO A 46 18.12 -6.85 -28.90
N LEU A 47 17.92 -8.17 -28.95
CA LEU A 47 18.75 -9.29 -28.48
C LEU A 47 19.86 -9.66 -29.49
N GLN A 48 20.90 -10.35 -28.96
CA GLN A 48 21.95 -11.19 -29.61
C GLN A 48 23.29 -10.49 -29.90
N LEU A 49 24.49 -11.03 -29.60
CA LEU A 49 24.93 -12.41 -29.81
C LEU A 49 26.03 -12.86 -28.81
N LYS A 50 26.01 -14.18 -28.58
CA LYS A 50 26.81 -15.04 -27.69
C LYS A 50 28.26 -15.26 -28.21
N LYS A 51 29.24 -15.39 -27.30
CA LYS A 51 30.41 -16.26 -27.52
C LYS A 51 30.94 -16.84 -26.20
N GLU A 52 30.67 -18.13 -26.03
CA GLU A 52 31.29 -19.03 -25.05
C GLU A 52 32.78 -19.24 -25.38
N MET A 53 33.62 -19.34 -24.35
CA MET A 53 34.69 -20.34 -24.31
C MET A 53 34.83 -20.88 -22.89
N SER A 54 34.65 -22.19 -22.80
CA SER A 54 34.80 -23.07 -21.64
C SER A 54 36.28 -23.35 -21.35
N ARG A 55 36.63 -23.60 -20.08
CA ARG A 55 37.62 -24.60 -19.66
C ARG A 55 37.49 -24.93 -18.17
N LEU A 56 37.45 -26.23 -17.88
CA LEU A 56 37.35 -26.87 -16.56
C LEU A 56 38.68 -26.81 -15.77
N GLN A 57 38.63 -26.71 -14.43
CA GLN A 57 39.01 -27.76 -13.46
C GLN A 57 38.91 -27.27 -11.99
N ASP A 58 38.40 -28.14 -11.11
CA ASP A 58 38.29 -28.09 -9.62
C ASP A 58 39.61 -28.66 -8.99
N PRO A 59 39.85 -28.75 -7.65
CA PRO A 59 39.14 -28.25 -6.46
C PRO A 59 40.06 -27.65 -5.36
N HIS A 60 39.66 -26.57 -4.68
CA HIS A 60 40.21 -26.24 -3.34
C HIS A 60 39.22 -25.42 -2.49
N ARG A 61 38.75 -26.01 -1.38
CA ARG A 61 38.19 -25.25 -0.25
C ARG A 61 39.29 -24.40 0.39
N PRO A 62 38.95 -23.17 0.80
CA PRO A 62 39.25 -22.81 2.18
C PRO A 62 38.08 -22.09 2.88
N SER A 63 37.80 -22.57 4.09
CA SER A 63 37.37 -21.84 5.30
C SER A 63 36.72 -20.45 5.11
N PHE A 64 35.43 -20.38 5.45
CA PHE A 64 34.71 -19.12 5.69
C PHE A 64 35.24 -18.41 6.95
N PRO A 65 35.63 -17.14 6.88
CA PRO A 65 35.50 -16.23 8.00
C PRO A 65 34.16 -15.50 7.81
N PHE A 66 33.09 -16.00 8.43
CA PHE A 66 31.85 -15.22 8.57
C PHE A 66 32.11 -14.06 9.53
N GLY A 67 32.71 -12.99 9.00
CA GLY A 67 32.56 -11.66 9.55
C GLY A 67 31.17 -11.14 9.21
N ASN A 68 30.46 -10.66 10.22
CA ASN A 68 29.13 -10.06 10.15
C ASN A 68 28.97 -9.12 8.92
N PRO A 69 28.03 -9.39 7.97
CA PRO A 69 27.86 -8.61 6.74
C PRO A 69 27.33 -7.19 6.97
N PHE A 70 26.86 -6.87 8.18
CA PHE A 70 26.36 -5.53 8.53
C PHE A 70 27.48 -4.55 8.94
N ARG A 71 28.71 -5.02 9.14
CA ARG A 71 29.83 -4.17 9.60
C ARG A 71 30.42 -3.26 8.49
N MET A 72 29.89 -3.32 7.27
CA MET A 72 30.43 -2.62 6.11
C MET A 72 29.67 -1.35 5.69
N MET A 73 28.70 -0.87 6.48
CA MET A 73 27.89 0.31 6.14
C MET A 73 28.60 1.68 6.24
N LEU A 74 29.82 1.79 6.78
CA LEU A 74 30.57 3.06 6.78
C LEU A 74 32.04 2.90 6.39
N PRO A 75 32.55 3.67 5.40
CA PRO A 75 33.95 4.02 5.38
C PRO A 75 34.22 4.97 6.57
N LYS A 76 35.18 4.60 7.43
CA LYS A 76 35.79 5.52 8.39
C LYS A 76 36.30 6.76 7.64
N ASN A 77 35.96 7.95 8.16
CA ASN A 77 36.58 9.25 7.90
C ASN A 77 36.05 10.12 6.74
N SER A 78 34.75 10.44 6.74
CA SER A 78 34.36 11.82 6.42
C SER A 78 33.42 12.30 7.53
N HIS A 79 33.89 13.18 8.41
CA HIS A 79 33.05 13.76 9.44
C HIS A 79 31.93 14.56 8.77
N LEU A 80 30.67 14.23 9.08
CA LEU A 80 29.54 15.07 8.69
C LEU A 80 29.71 16.43 9.38
N SER A 81 29.33 17.52 8.70
CA SER A 81 29.29 18.83 9.36
C SER A 81 28.25 18.81 10.48
N HIS A 82 28.42 19.68 11.47
CA HIS A 82 27.46 19.80 12.57
C HIS A 82 26.02 20.06 12.08
N GLU A 83 25.88 20.87 11.03
CA GLU A 83 24.60 21.16 10.37
C GLU A 83 23.98 19.92 9.70
N HIS A 84 24.77 19.15 8.94
CA HIS A 84 24.31 17.91 8.32
C HIS A 84 23.86 16.87 9.37
N VAL A 85 24.57 16.79 10.50
CA VAL A 85 24.17 15.93 11.63
C VAL A 85 22.87 16.41 12.24
N ALA A 86 22.70 17.72 12.46
CA ALA A 86 21.48 18.28 13.02
C ALA A 86 20.25 18.02 12.13
N LEU A 87 20.37 18.21 10.80
CA LEU A 87 19.31 17.91 9.84
C LEU A 87 18.94 16.43 9.82
N LEU A 88 19.95 15.55 9.83
CA LEU A 88 19.74 14.10 9.89
C LEU A 88 19.03 13.69 11.19
N ASN A 89 19.50 14.19 12.34
CA ASN A 89 18.90 13.86 13.64
C ASN A 89 17.45 14.34 13.71
N LYS A 90 17.15 15.56 13.23
CA LYS A 90 15.78 16.08 13.13
C LYS A 90 14.88 15.15 12.33
N PHE A 91 15.35 14.67 11.18
CA PHE A 91 14.62 13.68 10.38
C PHE A 91 14.41 12.37 11.16
N GLU A 92 15.47 11.81 11.74
CA GLU A 92 15.39 10.53 12.45
C GLU A 92 14.50 10.59 13.70
N GLU A 93 14.53 11.69 14.45
CA GLU A 93 13.63 11.94 15.58
C GLU A 93 12.16 12.06 15.15
N THR A 94 11.92 12.73 14.01
CA THR A 94 10.57 12.85 13.44
C THR A 94 10.04 11.49 13.01
N LEU A 95 10.86 10.70 12.31
CA LEU A 95 10.55 9.33 11.94
C LEU A 95 10.28 8.46 13.17
N ALA A 96 11.13 8.52 14.19
CA ALA A 96 10.91 7.82 15.46
C ALA A 96 9.57 8.19 16.10
N GLY A 97 9.22 9.49 16.09
CA GLY A 97 7.92 9.99 16.55
C GLY A 97 6.74 9.38 15.78
N ARG A 98 6.82 9.28 14.45
CA ARG A 98 5.78 8.64 13.63
C ARG A 98 5.65 7.15 13.90
N LEU A 99 6.77 6.43 13.99
CA LEU A 99 6.78 5.00 14.29
C LEU A 99 6.16 4.71 15.67
N ARG A 100 6.43 5.54 16.68
CA ARG A 100 5.77 5.45 17.99
C ARG A 100 4.27 5.72 17.91
N LYS A 101 3.82 6.66 17.08
CA LYS A 101 2.38 6.91 16.85
C LYS A 101 1.69 5.72 16.18
N LEU A 102 2.40 4.98 15.34
CA LEU A 102 1.88 3.80 14.65
C LEU A 102 1.82 2.57 15.57
N LYS A 103 2.50 2.60 16.72
CA LYS A 103 2.46 1.53 17.71
C LYS A 103 1.01 1.32 18.18
N PRO A 104 0.46 0.11 18.01
CA PRO A 104 -0.88 -0.22 18.47
C PRO A 104 -0.99 -0.06 19.98
N LYS A 105 -2.12 0.48 20.47
CA LYS A 105 -2.37 0.63 21.91
C LYS A 105 -3.03 -0.61 22.50
N GLY A 106 -3.85 -1.29 21.71
CA GLY A 106 -4.45 -2.58 22.01
C GLY A 106 -4.26 -3.60 20.90
N LYS A 107 -4.62 -4.86 21.20
CA LYS A 107 -4.55 -5.97 20.24
C LYS A 107 -5.55 -5.80 19.09
N ASP A 108 -6.67 -5.14 19.36
CA ASP A 108 -7.76 -4.94 18.40
C ASP A 108 -7.50 -3.77 17.42
N ASP A 109 -6.47 -2.96 17.69
CA ASP A 109 -6.11 -1.84 16.81
C ASP A 109 -5.37 -2.33 15.55
N ILE A 110 -4.74 -3.51 15.62
CA ILE A 110 -3.88 -4.07 14.57
C ILE A 110 -4.74 -4.67 13.44
N LEU A 111 -4.38 -4.37 12.19
CA LEU A 111 -5.12 -4.75 10.97
C LEU A 111 -6.54 -4.15 10.88
N SER A 112 -6.80 -3.06 11.59
CA SER A 112 -8.00 -2.24 11.38
C SER A 112 -7.78 -1.28 10.19
N LEU A 113 -8.84 -0.94 9.47
CA LEU A 113 -8.77 0.04 8.38
C LEU A 113 -8.28 1.43 8.87
N PRO A 114 -8.70 1.95 10.04
CA PRO A 114 -8.12 3.16 10.62
C PRO A 114 -6.61 3.10 10.85
N TRP A 115 -6.09 1.95 11.31
CA TRP A 115 -4.64 1.78 11.48
C TRP A 115 -3.92 1.76 10.13
N MET A 116 -4.47 1.07 9.14
CA MET A 116 -3.94 1.04 7.78
C MET A 116 -3.92 2.46 7.16
N LYS A 117 -5.01 3.21 7.31
CA LYS A 117 -5.09 4.62 6.91
C LYS A 117 -3.98 5.45 7.56
N LEU A 118 -3.86 5.38 8.89
CA LEU A 118 -2.83 6.11 9.64
C LEU A 118 -1.42 5.76 9.14
N SER A 119 -1.15 4.48 8.87
CA SER A 119 0.16 4.04 8.38
C SER A 119 0.53 4.66 7.03
N LEU A 120 -0.42 4.79 6.09
CA LEU A 120 -0.18 5.43 4.79
C LEU A 120 -0.03 6.94 4.90
N GLN A 121 -0.77 7.58 5.81
CA GLN A 121 -0.64 9.01 6.08
C GLN A 121 0.76 9.33 6.62
N LEU A 122 1.21 8.59 7.64
CA LEU A 122 2.54 8.76 8.22
C LEU A 122 3.65 8.44 7.20
N LEU A 123 3.49 7.40 6.38
CA LEU A 123 4.42 7.07 5.31
C LEU A 123 4.51 8.19 4.25
N SER A 124 3.37 8.79 3.88
CA SER A 124 3.31 9.93 2.97
C SER A 124 4.01 11.16 3.54
N GLU A 125 3.83 11.42 4.84
CA GLU A 125 4.54 12.49 5.55
C GLU A 125 6.06 12.22 5.58
N THR A 126 6.52 11.00 5.85
CA THR A 126 7.95 10.65 5.80
C THR A 126 8.55 10.89 4.42
N HIS A 127 7.80 10.58 3.35
CA HIS A 127 8.26 10.88 1.99
C HIS A 127 8.40 12.40 1.75
N ASN A 128 7.48 13.21 2.26
CA ASN A 128 7.57 14.67 2.17
C ASN A 128 8.75 15.22 2.98
N ASP A 129 9.05 14.66 4.15
CA ASP A 129 10.21 15.05 4.95
C ASP A 129 11.53 14.78 4.22
N ILE A 130 11.61 13.70 3.45
CA ILE A 130 12.79 13.46 2.60
C ILE A 130 12.93 14.53 1.53
N MET A 131 11.83 14.94 0.90
CA MET A 131 11.86 16.02 -0.08
C MET A 131 12.27 17.36 0.55
N SER A 132 11.80 17.63 1.78
CA SER A 132 12.26 18.79 2.57
C SER A 132 13.75 18.68 2.88
N LEU A 133 14.22 17.52 3.34
CA LEU A 133 15.62 17.28 3.67
C LEU A 133 16.54 17.47 2.45
N ILE A 134 16.14 16.99 1.28
CA ILE A 134 16.89 17.19 0.03
C ILE A 134 16.99 18.69 -0.32
N THR A 135 15.92 19.44 -0.07
CA THR A 135 15.85 20.89 -0.30
C THR A 135 16.73 21.64 0.69
N ASP A 136 16.61 21.34 1.99
CA ASP A 136 17.37 21.96 3.08
C ASP A 136 18.88 21.69 2.95
N LEU A 137 19.25 20.53 2.42
CA LEU A 137 20.65 20.18 2.13
C LEU A 137 21.17 20.85 0.85
N GLU A 138 20.32 21.50 0.04
CA GLU A 138 20.67 21.98 -1.30
C GLU A 138 21.40 20.88 -2.10
N PHE A 139 20.83 19.67 -2.13
CA PHE A 139 21.43 18.50 -2.77
C PHE A 139 20.56 18.03 -3.95
N PRO A 140 20.53 18.79 -5.06
CA PRO A 140 19.66 18.50 -6.19
C PRO A 140 19.97 17.14 -6.80
N VAL A 141 18.96 16.57 -7.45
CA VAL A 141 19.03 15.27 -8.15
C VAL A 141 20.18 15.20 -9.15
N CYS A 142 20.57 16.33 -9.75
CA CYS A 142 21.70 16.40 -10.70
C CYS A 142 23.05 16.01 -10.07
N ASP A 143 23.17 16.12 -8.74
CA ASP A 143 24.38 15.77 -8.00
C ASP A 143 24.39 14.30 -7.54
N TRP A 144 23.36 13.53 -7.89
CA TRP A 144 23.25 12.13 -7.50
C TRP A 144 24.10 11.25 -8.42
N GLU A 145 24.73 10.22 -7.84
CA GLU A 145 25.40 9.20 -8.62
C GLU A 145 24.38 8.42 -9.48
N GLU A 146 24.75 8.09 -10.72
CA GLU A 146 23.91 7.33 -11.66
C GLU A 146 23.34 6.03 -11.05
N LYS A 147 24.14 5.35 -10.22
CA LYS A 147 23.70 4.15 -9.51
C LYS A 147 22.54 4.40 -8.56
N TRP A 148 22.48 5.56 -7.91
CA TRP A 148 21.40 5.89 -6.97
C TRP A 148 20.13 6.27 -7.71
N ILE A 149 20.28 7.02 -8.80
CA ILE A 149 19.19 7.32 -9.73
C ILE A 149 18.54 6.01 -10.18
N ASN A 150 19.35 5.06 -10.66
CA ASN A 150 18.85 3.75 -11.09
C ASN A 150 18.17 2.96 -9.97
N VAL A 151 18.75 2.93 -8.77
CA VAL A 151 18.14 2.24 -7.61
C VAL A 151 16.82 2.90 -7.17
N TYR A 152 16.75 4.23 -7.16
CA TYR A 152 15.52 4.96 -6.84
C TYR A 152 14.44 4.68 -7.89
N LEU A 153 14.78 4.77 -9.18
CA LEU A 153 13.85 4.50 -10.27
C LEU A 153 13.37 3.05 -10.25
N ASP A 154 14.24 2.10 -9.92
CA ASP A 154 13.88 0.69 -9.84
C ASP A 154 13.00 0.36 -8.60
N ASN A 155 13.29 0.99 -7.45
CA ASN A 155 12.47 0.86 -6.25
C ASN A 155 11.09 1.51 -6.42
N SER A 156 11.03 2.71 -7.02
CA SER A 156 9.76 3.43 -7.23
C SER A 156 8.80 2.66 -8.14
N VAL A 157 9.29 2.00 -9.20
CA VAL A 157 8.44 1.14 -10.06
C VAL A 157 7.85 -0.02 -9.27
N LYS A 158 8.67 -0.74 -8.49
CA LYS A 158 8.19 -1.86 -7.66
C LYS A 158 7.17 -1.41 -6.62
N LEU A 159 7.38 -0.25 -6.01
CA LEU A 159 6.42 0.33 -5.07
C LEU A 159 5.10 0.68 -5.77
N LEU A 160 5.15 1.32 -6.94
CA LEU A 160 3.96 1.60 -7.73
C LEU A 160 3.21 0.32 -8.14
N GLU A 161 3.92 -0.76 -8.47
CA GLU A 161 3.31 -2.07 -8.73
C GLU A 161 2.56 -2.62 -7.51
N ILE A 162 3.17 -2.54 -6.31
CA ILE A 162 2.52 -2.94 -5.05
C ILE A 162 1.26 -2.11 -4.80
N LEU A 163 1.33 -0.78 -4.98
CA LEU A 163 0.18 0.10 -4.79
C LEU A 163 -0.94 -0.20 -5.79
N VAL A 164 -0.62 -0.55 -7.04
CA VAL A 164 -1.63 -1.03 -8.02
C VAL A 164 -2.28 -2.33 -7.55
N ILE A 165 -1.53 -3.24 -6.94
CA ILE A 165 -2.09 -4.47 -6.36
C ILE A 165 -3.05 -4.12 -5.21
N PHE A 166 -2.65 -3.22 -4.30
CA PHE A 166 -3.52 -2.77 -3.20
C PHE A 166 -4.78 -2.07 -3.71
N THR A 167 -4.68 -1.16 -4.69
CA THR A 167 -5.86 -0.54 -5.31
C THR A 167 -6.79 -1.59 -5.93
N SER A 168 -6.23 -2.61 -6.59
CA SER A 168 -7.00 -3.71 -7.15
C SER A 168 -7.71 -4.53 -6.08
N GLU A 169 -7.08 -4.71 -4.92
CA GLU A 169 -7.66 -5.43 -3.80
C GLU A 169 -8.78 -4.63 -3.12
N LEU A 170 -8.56 -3.35 -2.85
CA LEU A 170 -9.59 -2.47 -2.31
C LEU A 170 -10.79 -2.41 -3.25
N SER A 171 -10.57 -2.31 -4.57
CA SER A 171 -11.65 -2.35 -5.56
C SER A 171 -12.45 -3.66 -5.52
N ARG A 172 -11.78 -4.80 -5.28
CA ARG A 172 -12.43 -6.11 -5.11
C ARG A 172 -13.29 -6.12 -3.84
N LEU A 173 -12.78 -5.60 -2.73
CA LEU A 173 -13.54 -5.50 -1.48
C LEU A 173 -14.76 -4.58 -1.63
N SER A 174 -14.62 -3.42 -2.30
CA SER A 174 -15.72 -2.53 -2.63
C SER A 174 -16.78 -3.19 -3.53
N GLN A 175 -16.38 -4.04 -4.48
CA GLN A 175 -17.35 -4.83 -5.26
C GLN A 175 -18.15 -5.80 -4.39
N GLY A 176 -17.52 -6.37 -3.35
CA GLY A 176 -18.21 -7.19 -2.36
C GLY A 176 -19.33 -6.41 -1.65
N GLN A 177 -19.13 -5.12 -1.40
CA GLN A 177 -20.15 -4.32 -0.71
C GLN A 177 -21.46 -4.21 -1.49
N LEU A 178 -21.42 -4.26 -2.82
CA LEU A 178 -22.62 -4.28 -3.64
C LEU A 178 -23.45 -5.56 -3.40
N LEU A 179 -22.78 -6.71 -3.25
CA LEU A 179 -23.43 -7.98 -2.93
C LEU A 179 -24.03 -7.94 -1.51
N LEU A 180 -23.30 -7.34 -0.57
CA LEU A 180 -23.76 -7.17 0.81
C LEU A 180 -24.98 -6.25 0.90
N GLN A 181 -24.98 -5.13 0.18
CA GLN A 181 -26.13 -4.22 0.08
C GLN A 181 -27.33 -4.88 -0.57
N CYS A 182 -27.12 -5.72 -1.60
CA CYS A 182 -28.18 -6.53 -2.20
C CYS A 182 -28.80 -7.50 -1.18
N GLY A 183 -27.97 -8.18 -0.39
CA GLY A 183 -28.43 -9.05 0.70
C GLY A 183 -29.27 -8.30 1.73
N LEU A 184 -28.76 -7.16 2.22
CA LEU A 184 -29.41 -6.30 3.20
C LEU A 184 -30.75 -5.73 2.72
N HIS A 185 -30.84 -5.28 1.47
CA HIS A 185 -32.09 -4.76 0.90
C HIS A 185 -33.20 -5.80 0.86
N ASN A 186 -32.84 -7.07 0.63
CA ASN A 186 -33.81 -8.15 0.62
C ASN A 186 -34.27 -8.57 2.04
N LEU A 187 -33.51 -8.22 3.10
CA LEU A 187 -33.92 -8.48 4.49
C LEU A 187 -35.03 -7.55 4.98
N ASP A 188 -35.28 -6.43 4.31
CA ASP A 188 -36.34 -5.48 4.66
C ASP A 188 -37.75 -6.02 4.33
N GLY A 189 -37.86 -7.19 3.68
CA GLY A 189 -39.14 -7.88 3.50
C GLY A 189 -39.13 -9.30 4.04
N THR A 190 -40.15 -9.66 4.79
CA THR A 190 -40.29 -10.96 5.46
C THR A 190 -40.82 -12.08 4.57
N SER A 191 -40.97 -11.86 3.25
CA SER A 191 -41.43 -12.92 2.36
C SER A 191 -40.34 -13.97 2.15
N SER A 192 -40.73 -15.24 2.12
CA SER A 192 -39.80 -16.37 1.93
C SER A 192 -38.90 -16.20 0.68
N THR A 193 -39.42 -15.64 -0.41
CA THR A 193 -38.65 -15.31 -1.62
C THR A 193 -37.56 -14.27 -1.39
N LYS A 194 -37.82 -13.26 -0.56
CA LYS A 194 -36.86 -12.21 -0.24
C LYS A 194 -35.76 -12.74 0.69
N LEU A 195 -36.12 -13.55 1.69
CA LEU A 195 -35.14 -14.22 2.56
C LEU A 195 -34.22 -15.16 1.78
N MET A 196 -34.76 -15.92 0.83
CA MET A 196 -33.95 -16.77 -0.07
C MET A 196 -32.99 -15.95 -0.96
N ASN A 197 -33.46 -14.80 -1.47
CA ASN A 197 -32.62 -13.89 -2.24
C ASN A 197 -31.51 -13.27 -1.37
N SER A 198 -31.83 -12.88 -0.13
CA SER A 198 -30.83 -12.42 0.85
C SER A 198 -29.77 -13.48 1.10
N HIS A 199 -30.17 -14.72 1.37
CA HIS A 199 -29.26 -15.84 1.59
C HIS A 199 -28.31 -16.01 0.40
N THR A 200 -28.84 -16.06 -0.82
CA THR A 200 -28.05 -16.23 -2.04
C THR A 200 -27.06 -15.07 -2.26
N ALA A 201 -27.47 -13.83 -1.98
CA ALA A 201 -26.61 -12.66 -2.11
C ALA A 201 -25.49 -12.65 -1.06
N LEU A 202 -25.78 -13.06 0.18
CA LEU A 202 -24.79 -13.17 1.25
C LEU A 202 -23.81 -14.33 1.02
N ASP A 203 -24.26 -15.45 0.47
CA ASP A 203 -23.39 -16.52 0.00
C ASP A 203 -22.47 -16.04 -1.12
N SER A 204 -23.01 -15.31 -2.09
CA SER A 204 -22.22 -14.73 -3.17
C SER A 204 -21.18 -13.75 -2.64
N TRP A 205 -21.55 -12.92 -1.65
CA TRP A 205 -20.60 -12.03 -0.96
C TRP A 205 -19.49 -12.83 -0.28
N ARG A 206 -19.83 -13.88 0.47
CA ARG A 206 -18.89 -14.72 1.21
C ARG A 206 -17.94 -15.49 0.28
N GLN A 207 -18.44 -15.96 -0.85
CA GLN A 207 -17.61 -16.54 -1.90
C GLN A 207 -16.70 -15.48 -2.52
N HIS A 208 -17.22 -14.30 -2.86
CA HIS A 208 -16.46 -13.22 -3.48
C HIS A 208 -15.30 -12.74 -2.61
N ILE A 209 -15.52 -12.53 -1.31
CA ILE A 209 -14.47 -12.13 -0.37
C ILE A 209 -13.46 -13.25 -0.11
N GLY A 210 -13.92 -14.51 -0.07
CA GLY A 210 -13.07 -15.70 0.08
C GLY A 210 -12.20 -16.00 -1.14
N LEU A 211 -12.64 -15.60 -2.34
CA LEU A 211 -11.82 -15.65 -3.55
C LEU A 211 -10.67 -14.64 -3.44
N ARG A 212 -9.45 -15.16 -3.29
CA ARG A 212 -8.25 -14.33 -3.21
C ARG A 212 -8.01 -13.60 -4.52
N ASN A 213 -7.52 -12.37 -4.43
CA ASN A 213 -7.05 -11.65 -5.60
C ASN A 213 -5.74 -12.30 -6.09
N PRO A 214 -5.71 -12.87 -7.31
CA PRO A 214 -4.53 -13.56 -7.82
C PRO A 214 -3.32 -12.62 -7.97
N ARG A 215 -3.54 -11.30 -8.02
CA ARG A 215 -2.45 -10.33 -8.08
C ARG A 215 -1.69 -10.20 -6.75
N LEU A 216 -2.32 -10.52 -5.61
CA LEU A 216 -1.65 -10.50 -4.30
C LEU A 216 -0.58 -11.58 -4.19
N GLU A 217 -0.72 -12.70 -4.91
CA GLU A 217 0.29 -13.76 -4.94
C GLU A 217 1.63 -13.23 -5.45
N ASN A 218 1.59 -12.33 -6.44
CA ASN A 218 2.78 -11.70 -7.00
C ASN A 218 3.38 -10.61 -6.10
N CYS A 219 2.59 -10.00 -5.21
CA CYS A 219 3.01 -8.90 -4.34
C CYS A 219 4.23 -9.29 -3.49
N CYS A 220 4.21 -10.51 -2.95
CA CYS A 220 5.27 -11.04 -2.10
C CYS A 220 6.62 -11.08 -2.83
N SER A 221 6.61 -11.53 -4.08
CA SER A 221 7.83 -11.57 -4.91
C SER A 221 8.39 -10.18 -5.19
N ILE A 222 7.53 -9.16 -5.26
CA ILE A 222 7.94 -7.76 -5.48
C ILE A 222 8.52 -7.18 -4.19
N ILE A 223 7.89 -7.47 -3.04
CA ILE A 223 8.40 -7.12 -1.71
C ILE A 223 9.77 -7.76 -1.47
N ASP A 224 9.95 -9.06 -1.77
CA ASP A 224 11.24 -9.75 -1.65
C ASP A 224 12.32 -9.08 -2.51
N LYS A 225 11.98 -8.66 -3.74
CA LYS A 225 12.90 -7.91 -4.61
C LYS A 225 13.26 -6.55 -4.00
N LEU A 226 12.29 -5.81 -3.46
CA LEU A 226 12.54 -4.53 -2.79
C LEU A 226 13.42 -4.71 -1.54
N PHE A 227 13.17 -5.75 -0.76
CA PHE A 227 13.94 -6.12 0.43
C PHE A 227 15.38 -6.48 0.08
N ARG A 228 15.63 -7.26 -0.98
CA ARG A 228 17.01 -7.55 -1.44
C ARG A 228 17.78 -6.29 -1.82
N LEU A 229 17.07 -5.26 -2.28
CA LEU A 229 17.62 -3.96 -2.64
C LEU A 229 17.68 -3.00 -1.44
N LEU A 230 17.36 -3.43 -0.22
CA LEU A 230 17.35 -2.59 0.99
C LEU A 230 18.73 -1.98 1.26
N ASN A 231 19.79 -2.72 0.92
CA ASN A 231 21.15 -2.20 0.95
C ASN A 231 21.33 -1.14 -0.14
N LEU A 232 21.35 0.11 0.28
CA LEU A 232 21.61 1.23 -0.60
C LEU A 232 23.09 1.23 -1.06
N PRO A 233 23.39 1.63 -2.31
CA PRO A 233 24.76 1.77 -2.77
C PRO A 233 25.57 2.69 -1.85
N LYS A 234 26.83 2.33 -1.57
CA LYS A 234 27.71 3.17 -0.77
C LYS A 234 27.97 4.50 -1.47
N VAL A 235 27.71 5.59 -0.76
CA VAL A 235 28.07 6.93 -1.21
C VAL A 235 29.57 7.14 -1.10
N LYS A 236 30.24 7.34 -2.23
CA LYS A 236 31.65 7.77 -2.23
C LYS A 236 31.67 9.30 -2.24
N ASN A 237 32.34 9.89 -1.26
CA ASN A 237 32.79 11.30 -1.28
C ASN A 237 31.72 12.42 -1.26
N SER A 238 30.47 12.17 -0.85
CA SER A 238 29.48 13.24 -0.60
C SER A 238 28.92 13.18 0.83
N SER A 239 29.11 14.23 1.62
CA SER A 239 28.55 14.34 2.98
C SER A 239 27.03 14.53 2.94
N LYS A 240 26.52 15.37 2.04
CA LYS A 240 25.08 15.55 1.77
C LYS A 240 24.42 14.26 1.30
N GLY A 241 25.05 13.57 0.35
CA GLY A 241 24.56 12.28 -0.15
C GLY A 241 24.49 11.20 0.95
N LYS A 242 25.44 11.19 1.90
CA LYS A 242 25.38 10.28 3.06
C LYS A 242 24.17 10.54 3.96
N VAL A 243 23.80 11.81 4.18
CA VAL A 243 22.60 12.18 4.95
C VAL A 243 21.34 11.70 4.23
N VAL A 244 21.17 12.05 2.94
CA VAL A 244 19.99 11.66 2.16
C VAL A 244 19.84 10.14 2.08
N MET A 245 20.93 9.41 1.87
CA MET A 245 20.87 7.95 1.76
C MET A 245 20.48 7.28 3.08
N ARG A 246 20.92 7.84 4.20
CA ARG A 246 20.50 7.36 5.52
C ARG A 246 19.02 7.65 5.79
N ALA A 247 18.52 8.81 5.40
CA ALA A 247 17.09 9.13 5.49
C ALA A 247 16.24 8.22 4.57
N MET A 248 16.68 8.01 3.34
CA MET A 248 16.05 7.11 2.36
C MET A 248 16.01 5.66 2.82
N TYR A 249 17.02 5.21 3.57
CA TYR A 249 16.98 3.90 4.20
C TYR A 249 15.82 3.79 5.21
N GLY A 250 15.62 4.81 6.05
CA GLY A 250 14.48 4.89 6.97
C GLY A 250 13.12 4.82 6.26
N LEU A 251 12.91 5.66 5.24
CA LEU A 251 11.69 5.61 4.41
C LEU A 251 11.48 4.22 3.78
N LYS A 252 12.56 3.60 3.29
CA LYS A 252 12.47 2.29 2.65
C LYS A 252 12.08 1.18 3.64
N VAL A 253 12.64 1.22 4.86
CA VAL A 253 12.27 0.29 5.94
C VAL A 253 10.80 0.47 6.32
N GLU A 254 10.34 1.70 6.54
CA GLU A 254 8.94 2.01 6.83
C GLU A 254 8.00 1.52 5.71
N THR A 255 8.34 1.82 4.45
CA THR A 255 7.57 1.38 3.28
C THR A 255 7.45 -0.15 3.23
N LEU A 256 8.57 -0.86 3.39
CA LEU A 256 8.59 -2.33 3.36
C LEU A 256 7.73 -2.90 4.48
N PHE A 257 7.86 -2.37 5.69
CA PHE A 257 7.07 -2.80 6.85
C PHE A 257 5.56 -2.67 6.57
N VAL A 258 5.11 -1.48 6.16
CA VAL A 258 3.69 -1.22 5.84
C VAL A 258 3.20 -2.15 4.74
N CYS A 259 3.97 -2.31 3.66
CA CYS A 259 3.61 -3.18 2.55
C CYS A 259 3.53 -4.67 2.95
N CYS A 260 4.41 -5.15 3.83
CA CYS A 260 4.35 -6.51 4.37
C CYS A 260 3.09 -6.71 5.21
N VAL A 261 2.78 -5.79 6.12
CA VAL A 261 1.60 -5.86 6.99
C VAL A 261 0.31 -5.84 6.16
N PHE A 262 0.22 -4.95 5.16
CA PHE A 262 -0.95 -4.86 4.28
C PHE A 262 -1.12 -6.14 3.45
N THR A 263 -0.02 -6.66 2.92
CA THR A 263 -0.06 -7.93 2.17
C THR A 263 -0.51 -9.07 3.06
N ALA A 264 -0.03 -9.15 4.32
CA ALA A 264 -0.47 -10.15 5.28
C ALA A 264 -1.98 -10.03 5.58
N ALA A 265 -2.48 -8.80 5.79
CA ALA A 265 -3.89 -8.52 6.04
C ALA A 265 -4.80 -8.96 4.88
N PHE A 266 -4.43 -8.59 3.65
CA PHE A 266 -5.23 -8.90 2.46
C PHE A 266 -5.14 -10.35 2.01
N THR A 267 -4.02 -11.03 2.27
CA THR A 267 -3.86 -12.46 1.93
C THR A 267 -4.36 -13.39 3.03
N GLY A 268 -4.54 -12.87 4.26
CA GLY A 268 -4.83 -13.68 5.43
C GLY A 268 -3.68 -14.62 5.80
N SER A 269 -2.42 -14.25 5.50
CA SER A 269 -1.25 -15.11 5.72
C SER A 269 -0.11 -14.35 6.42
N SER A 270 0.48 -14.96 7.46
CA SER A 270 1.66 -14.45 8.15
C SER A 270 2.97 -14.83 7.48
N GLU A 271 2.96 -15.69 6.45
CA GLU A 271 4.17 -16.12 5.73
C GLU A 271 4.93 -14.96 5.10
N LYS A 272 4.26 -13.82 4.94
CA LYS A 272 4.76 -12.65 4.20
C LYS A 272 5.28 -11.55 5.10
N LEU A 273 5.31 -11.78 6.41
CA LEU A 273 5.94 -10.88 7.36
C LEU A 273 7.46 -11.08 7.35
N ILE A 274 8.16 -9.98 7.08
CA ILE A 274 9.61 -9.93 7.07
C ILE A 274 10.05 -9.19 8.33
N ASP A 275 10.95 -9.80 9.10
CA ASP A 275 11.61 -9.11 10.21
C ASP A 275 12.81 -8.35 9.64
N LEU A 276 12.68 -7.03 9.57
CA LEU A 276 13.70 -6.14 9.01
C LEU A 276 14.74 -5.84 10.10
N PRO A 277 16.03 -6.20 9.92
CA PRO A 277 17.08 -5.82 10.84
C PRO A 277 17.47 -4.36 10.60
N VAL A 278 17.40 -3.54 11.64
CA VAL A 278 17.82 -2.14 11.62
C VAL A 278 19.08 -1.97 12.50
N PRO A 279 20.13 -1.29 12.01
CA PRO A 279 21.30 -1.04 12.84
C PRO A 279 21.01 -0.08 14.01
N GLU A 280 21.47 -0.42 15.21
CA GLU A 280 21.38 0.38 16.47
C GLU A 280 21.88 1.83 16.34
N THR A 281 22.65 2.13 15.29
CA THR A 281 23.16 3.48 15.04
C THR A 281 22.10 4.51 14.68
N HIS A 282 20.84 4.12 14.39
CA HIS A 282 19.77 5.02 13.97
C HIS A 282 18.89 5.44 15.16
N LEU A 283 18.54 6.73 15.28
CA LEU A 283 17.76 7.23 16.42
C LEU A 283 16.32 6.68 16.47
N TRP A 284 15.83 6.16 15.34
CA TRP A 284 14.50 5.58 15.21
C TRP A 284 14.48 4.06 15.37
N GLU A 285 15.63 3.42 15.57
CA GLU A 285 15.76 1.96 15.63
C GLU A 285 14.93 1.33 16.74
N GLU A 286 15.02 1.83 17.98
CA GLU A 286 14.24 1.35 19.12
C GLU A 286 12.74 1.45 18.84
N ALA A 287 12.28 2.61 18.34
CA ALA A 287 10.88 2.83 18.00
C ALA A 287 10.38 1.89 16.90
N PHE A 288 11.22 1.58 15.92
CA PHE A 288 10.89 0.63 14.86
C PHE A 288 10.84 -0.81 15.37
N ASN A 289 11.83 -1.25 16.13
CA ASN A 289 11.89 -2.61 16.66
C ASN A 289 10.71 -2.89 17.60
N ASP A 290 10.35 -1.92 18.42
CA ASP A 290 9.15 -1.96 19.27
C ASP A 290 7.87 -2.14 18.45
N LEU A 291 7.71 -1.32 17.40
CA LEU A 291 6.57 -1.38 16.49
C LEU A 291 6.51 -2.74 15.75
N GLN A 292 7.62 -3.13 15.13
CA GLN A 292 7.75 -4.36 14.36
C GLN A 292 7.44 -5.58 15.24
N THR A 293 8.03 -5.64 16.44
CA THR A 293 7.79 -6.74 17.38
C THR A 293 6.33 -6.79 17.78
N SER A 294 5.73 -5.65 18.16
CA SER A 294 4.31 -5.60 18.57
C SER A 294 3.37 -6.08 17.45
N VAL A 295 3.53 -5.56 16.24
CA VAL A 295 2.66 -5.86 15.10
C VAL A 295 2.90 -7.27 14.56
N ASN A 296 4.16 -7.65 14.30
CA ASN A 296 4.47 -8.98 13.76
C ASN A 296 4.09 -10.07 14.75
N GLN A 297 4.30 -9.86 16.05
CA GLN A 297 3.92 -10.83 17.08
C GLN A 297 2.40 -11.00 17.13
N GLU A 298 1.60 -9.93 17.11
CA GLU A 298 0.13 -10.08 17.12
C GLU A 298 -0.38 -10.82 15.89
N ILE A 299 0.16 -10.51 14.70
CA ILE A 299 -0.22 -11.20 13.46
C ILE A 299 0.15 -12.68 13.53
N ARG A 300 1.38 -13.02 13.95
CA ARG A 300 1.82 -14.43 14.13
C ARG A 300 1.02 -15.15 15.22
N ASN A 301 0.69 -14.47 16.32
CA ASN A 301 -0.15 -14.99 17.40
C ASN A 301 -1.57 -15.27 16.92
N SER A 302 -2.11 -14.42 16.04
CA SER A 302 -3.43 -14.62 15.45
C SER A 302 -3.48 -15.93 14.66
N VAL A 303 -2.46 -16.20 13.83
CA VAL A 303 -2.34 -17.46 13.08
C VAL A 303 -2.24 -18.67 13.98
N THR A 304 -1.34 -18.63 14.97
CA THR A 304 -1.12 -19.76 15.89
C THR A 304 -2.35 -20.05 16.75
N SER A 305 -3.14 -19.03 17.06
CA SER A 305 -4.40 -19.16 17.80
C SER A 305 -5.59 -19.54 16.91
N GLY A 306 -5.40 -19.75 15.60
CA GLY A 306 -6.48 -20.00 14.64
C GLY A 306 -7.41 -18.80 14.42
N ARG A 307 -7.04 -17.60 14.88
CA ARG A 307 -7.78 -16.36 14.64
C ARG A 307 -7.52 -15.86 13.22
N SER A 308 -8.51 -15.19 12.64
CA SER A 308 -8.39 -14.61 11.31
C SER A 308 -7.32 -13.49 11.29
N ILE A 309 -6.51 -13.45 10.22
CA ILE A 309 -5.64 -12.29 9.91
C ILE A 309 -6.36 -11.32 8.97
N LEU A 310 -7.66 -11.49 8.74
CA LEU A 310 -8.40 -10.56 7.89
C LEU A 310 -8.49 -9.20 8.56
N VAL A 311 -8.69 -8.19 7.71
CA VAL A 311 -9.02 -6.83 8.15
C VAL A 311 -10.20 -6.88 9.13
N LYS A 312 -10.09 -6.22 10.28
CA LYS A 312 -11.03 -6.36 11.40
C LYS A 312 -12.47 -6.03 11.04
N GLU A 313 -12.68 -4.97 10.27
CA GLU A 313 -14.00 -4.55 9.80
C GLU A 313 -14.61 -5.63 8.88
N LEU A 314 -13.79 -6.30 8.06
CA LEU A 314 -14.25 -7.39 7.20
C LEU A 314 -14.57 -8.66 8.01
N GLU A 315 -13.74 -8.99 9.01
CA GLU A 315 -14.00 -10.08 9.96
C GLU A 315 -15.32 -9.87 10.72
N ALA A 316 -15.59 -8.64 11.17
CA ALA A 316 -16.81 -8.28 11.86
C ALA A 316 -18.06 -8.45 10.97
N VAL A 317 -17.97 -8.11 9.68
CA VAL A 317 -19.07 -8.35 8.73
C VAL A 317 -19.26 -9.85 8.49
N ASP A 318 -18.18 -10.63 8.29
CA ASP A 318 -18.30 -12.09 8.08
C ASP A 318 -18.92 -12.78 9.28
N MET A 319 -18.59 -12.33 10.51
CA MET A 319 -19.24 -12.84 11.72
C MET A 319 -20.73 -12.52 11.76
N SER A 320 -21.13 -11.28 11.44
CA SER A 320 -22.55 -10.90 11.41
C SER A 320 -23.33 -11.64 10.32
N VAL A 321 -22.71 -11.94 9.17
CA VAL A 321 -23.32 -12.79 8.14
C VAL A 321 -23.48 -14.23 8.65
N LYS A 322 -22.48 -14.77 9.36
CA LYS A 322 -22.56 -16.09 9.99
C LYS A 322 -23.69 -16.21 11.00
N ASP A 323 -23.84 -15.19 11.84
CA ASP A 323 -24.90 -15.13 12.85
C ASP A 323 -26.30 -15.01 12.21
N LEU A 324 -26.38 -14.47 10.99
CA LEU A 324 -27.63 -14.32 10.26
C LEU A 324 -28.10 -15.62 9.59
N TYR A 325 -27.22 -16.52 9.16
CA TYR A 325 -27.61 -17.75 8.43
C TYR A 325 -28.67 -18.60 9.14
N PRO A 326 -28.52 -18.97 10.44
CA PRO A 326 -29.54 -19.75 11.14
C PRO A 326 -30.90 -19.06 11.18
N MET A 327 -30.92 -17.72 11.08
CA MET A 327 -32.14 -16.92 11.08
C MET A 327 -32.86 -16.89 9.73
N LEU A 328 -32.15 -17.21 8.64
CA LEU A 328 -32.70 -17.29 7.30
C LEU A 328 -33.27 -18.69 6.98
N ASP A 329 -32.70 -19.72 7.58
CA ASP A 329 -33.07 -21.12 7.36
C ASP A 329 -34.28 -21.58 8.18
N HIS A 330 -34.55 -20.92 9.31
CA HIS A 330 -35.65 -21.27 10.20
C HIS A 330 -36.83 -20.31 10.05
N SER A 331 -37.98 -20.81 9.55
CA SER A 331 -39.22 -20.06 9.37
C SER A 331 -39.91 -19.59 10.67
N SER A 332 -39.35 -19.95 11.82
CA SER A 332 -39.88 -19.67 13.17
C SER A 332 -39.09 -18.59 13.93
N VAL A 333 -38.16 -17.90 13.26
CA VAL A 333 -37.30 -16.91 13.93
C VAL A 333 -38.13 -15.75 14.44
N GLU A 334 -37.87 -15.35 15.68
CA GLU A 334 -38.40 -14.11 16.25
C GLU A 334 -38.01 -12.95 15.33
N ALA A 335 -38.99 -12.36 14.65
CA ALA A 335 -38.78 -11.27 13.68
C ALA A 335 -37.92 -10.12 14.26
N GLU A 336 -37.94 -9.96 15.59
CA GLU A 336 -37.11 -9.01 16.31
C GLU A 336 -35.62 -9.37 16.34
N ALA A 337 -35.26 -10.64 16.51
CA ALA A 337 -33.88 -11.10 16.47
C ALA A 337 -33.26 -10.94 15.06
N LEU A 338 -34.04 -11.24 14.02
CA LEU A 338 -33.64 -11.01 12.63
C LEU A 338 -33.45 -9.52 12.35
N ARG A 339 -34.38 -8.68 12.81
CA ARG A 339 -34.31 -7.22 12.66
C ARG A 339 -33.07 -6.63 13.34
N LYS A 340 -32.77 -7.07 14.56
CA LYS A 340 -31.59 -6.65 15.32
C LYS A 340 -30.30 -7.04 14.58
N THR A 341 -30.16 -8.30 14.19
CA THR A 341 -28.96 -8.81 13.50
C THR A 341 -28.75 -8.15 12.14
N SER A 342 -29.83 -7.91 11.39
CA SER A 342 -29.81 -7.16 10.14
C SER A 342 -29.35 -5.70 10.33
N ALA A 343 -29.84 -5.03 11.38
CA ALA A 343 -29.43 -3.66 11.71
C ALA A 343 -27.94 -3.59 12.10
N GLU A 344 -27.45 -4.58 12.87
CA GLU A 344 -26.02 -4.70 13.20
C GLU A 344 -25.16 -4.95 11.95
N LEU A 345 -25.59 -5.85 11.06
CA LEU A 345 -24.90 -6.11 9.79
C LEU A 345 -24.86 -4.86 8.91
N ARG A 346 -25.96 -4.10 8.83
CA ARG A 346 -26.04 -2.83 8.08
C ARG A 346 -25.04 -1.81 8.60
N ASN A 347 -24.98 -1.61 9.91
CA ASN A 347 -24.03 -0.70 10.54
C ASN A 347 -22.58 -1.11 10.21
N ARG A 348 -22.23 -2.39 10.39
CA ARG A 348 -20.89 -2.90 10.08
C ARG A 348 -20.54 -2.77 8.59
N ALA A 349 -21.51 -2.99 7.69
CA ALA A 349 -21.35 -2.82 6.26
C ALA A 349 -21.07 -1.36 5.87
N GLU A 350 -21.77 -0.40 6.50
CA GLU A 350 -21.58 1.03 6.30
C GLU A 350 -20.20 1.48 6.79
N ILE A 351 -19.77 1.02 7.97
CA ILE A 351 -18.41 1.27 8.49
C ILE A 351 -17.36 0.73 7.52
N LEU A 352 -17.49 -0.54 7.09
CA LEU A 352 -16.57 -1.14 6.14
C LEU A 352 -16.51 -0.33 4.82
N SER A 353 -17.64 0.21 4.34
CA SER A 353 -17.71 1.04 3.14
C SER A 353 -16.99 2.36 3.29
N GLY A 354 -17.31 3.12 4.35
CA GLY A 354 -16.66 4.40 4.59
C GLY A 354 -15.15 4.26 4.75
N GLU A 355 -14.71 3.27 5.54
CA GLU A 355 -13.29 3.07 5.82
C GLU A 355 -12.52 2.54 4.61
N LEU A 356 -13.11 1.69 3.75
CA LEU A 356 -12.46 1.24 2.51
C LEU A 356 -12.31 2.39 1.50
N ASP A 357 -13.31 3.27 1.39
CA ASP A 357 -13.22 4.45 0.51
C ASP A 357 -12.10 5.40 0.97
N ILE A 358 -12.01 5.64 2.28
CA ILE A 358 -10.94 6.46 2.86
C ILE A 358 -9.58 5.81 2.61
N LEU A 359 -9.43 4.51 2.87
CA LEU A 359 -8.17 3.81 2.63
C LEU A 359 -7.77 3.84 1.16
N ALA A 360 -8.72 3.70 0.23
CA ALA A 360 -8.47 3.81 -1.20
C ALA A 360 -7.98 5.20 -1.61
N MET A 361 -8.52 6.25 -1.00
CA MET A 361 -8.03 7.62 -1.19
C MET A 361 -6.58 7.78 -0.70
N GLU A 362 -6.24 7.24 0.47
CA GLU A 362 -4.86 7.30 0.98
C GLU A 362 -3.88 6.51 0.10
N VAL A 363 -4.27 5.34 -0.40
CA VAL A 363 -3.44 4.56 -1.34
C VAL A 363 -3.21 5.33 -2.64
N ASP A 364 -4.24 5.98 -3.21
CA ASP A 364 -4.08 6.79 -4.43
C ASP A 364 -3.24 8.04 -4.14
N GLY A 365 -3.43 8.69 -2.99
CA GLY A 365 -2.61 9.82 -2.56
C GLY A 365 -1.12 9.46 -2.48
N PHE A 366 -0.79 8.36 -1.80
CA PHE A 366 0.59 7.89 -1.73
C PHE A 366 1.13 7.45 -3.10
N PHE A 367 0.30 6.81 -3.94
CA PHE A 367 0.66 6.50 -5.33
C PHE A 367 1.05 7.76 -6.11
N GLN A 368 0.29 8.85 -5.99
CA GLN A 368 0.62 10.12 -6.65
C GLN A 368 1.92 10.72 -6.12
N ILE A 369 2.20 10.62 -4.82
CA ILE A 369 3.46 11.11 -4.24
C ILE A 369 4.66 10.37 -4.85
N VAL A 370 4.61 9.03 -4.90
CA VAL A 370 5.70 8.21 -5.46
C VAL A 370 5.87 8.48 -6.96
N LEU A 371 4.77 8.55 -7.71
CA LEU A 371 4.80 8.83 -9.15
C LEU A 371 5.36 10.23 -9.44
N THR A 372 4.91 11.25 -8.71
CA THR A 372 5.38 12.62 -8.90
C THR A 372 6.85 12.76 -8.55
N GLY A 373 7.31 12.11 -7.47
CA GLY A 373 8.73 12.08 -7.12
C GLY A 373 9.59 11.43 -8.21
N ARG A 374 9.10 10.34 -8.81
CA ARG A 374 9.75 9.70 -9.96
C ARG A 374 9.81 10.61 -11.19
N ASP A 375 8.68 11.23 -11.56
CA ASP A 375 8.60 12.07 -12.75
C ASP A 375 9.45 13.33 -12.60
N ALA A 376 9.50 13.91 -11.39
CA ALA A 376 10.39 15.02 -11.07
C ALA A 376 11.87 14.64 -11.29
N LEU A 377 12.29 13.47 -10.80
CA LEU A 377 13.64 12.95 -11.03
C LEU A 377 13.96 12.84 -12.53
N LEU A 378 13.07 12.21 -13.30
CA LEU A 378 13.26 12.03 -14.75
C LEU A 378 13.34 13.37 -15.49
N CYS A 379 12.51 14.34 -15.09
CA CYS A 379 12.54 15.69 -15.65
C CYS A 379 13.87 16.40 -15.35
N SER A 380 14.37 16.32 -14.12
CA SER A 380 15.67 16.90 -13.75
C SER A 380 16.82 16.35 -14.58
N LEU A 381 16.80 15.04 -14.87
CA LEU A 381 17.81 14.40 -15.72
C LEU A 381 17.73 14.86 -17.18
N THR A 382 16.51 15.10 -17.68
CA THR A 382 16.28 15.55 -19.07
C THR A 382 16.70 17.00 -19.26
N ILE A 383 16.46 17.85 -18.25
CA ILE A 383 16.85 19.27 -18.27
C ILE A 383 18.38 19.42 -18.16
N GLY A 384 19.05 18.55 -17.40
CA GLY A 384 20.52 18.49 -17.38
C GLY A 384 21.14 18.07 -18.72
N SER A 385 20.36 17.41 -19.58
CA SER A 385 20.77 16.98 -20.91
C SER A 385 20.14 17.84 -22.02
N ASN A 386 20.43 19.14 -22.11
CA ASN A 386 20.13 20.06 -23.24
C ASN A 386 19.11 19.58 -24.31
N LEU A 387 17.87 19.27 -23.91
CA LEU A 387 16.78 18.89 -24.82
C LEU A 387 15.53 19.72 -24.46
N PRO A 388 14.79 20.22 -25.46
CA PRO A 388 13.67 21.11 -25.24
C PRO A 388 12.55 20.44 -24.46
N ILE A 389 12.07 21.14 -23.42
CA ILE A 389 10.99 20.73 -22.54
C ILE A 389 9.72 20.41 -23.36
N PRO A 390 9.12 19.22 -23.21
CA PRO A 390 7.86 18.87 -23.87
C PRO A 390 6.71 19.79 -23.45
N ASN A 391 5.90 20.23 -24.41
CA ASN A 391 4.85 21.24 -24.21
C ASN A 391 3.76 20.86 -23.19
N TYR A 392 3.56 19.57 -22.87
CA TYR A 392 2.55 19.15 -21.89
C TYR A 392 2.85 19.57 -20.44
N LEU A 393 4.11 19.90 -20.13
CA LEU A 393 4.51 20.42 -18.81
C LEU A 393 4.33 21.95 -18.68
N LYS A 394 4.18 22.68 -19.79
CA LYS A 394 3.91 24.13 -19.77
C LYS A 394 2.48 24.43 -19.32
N GLU A 395 1.53 23.56 -19.67
CA GLU A 395 0.11 23.73 -19.30
C GLU A 395 -0.12 23.49 -17.80
N TYR A 396 0.69 22.66 -17.13
CA TYR A 396 0.52 22.38 -15.69
C TYR A 396 0.97 23.54 -14.78
N LYS A 397 1.90 24.40 -15.22
CA LYS A 397 2.25 25.64 -14.51
C LYS A 397 1.18 26.72 -14.66
N ALA A 398 0.46 26.75 -15.78
CA ALA A 398 -0.64 27.70 -16.00
C ALA A 398 -1.91 27.34 -15.21
N GLY A 399 -2.17 26.05 -14.98
CA GLY A 399 -3.37 25.58 -14.26
C GLY A 399 -3.43 25.93 -12.77
N LYS A 400 -2.30 26.24 -12.11
CA LYS A 400 -2.28 26.64 -10.69
C LYS A 400 -2.53 28.12 -10.43
N GLN A 401 -2.63 28.96 -11.46
CA GLN A 401 -2.95 30.39 -11.32
C GLN A 401 -4.44 30.73 -11.50
N LEU A 402 -5.29 29.75 -11.79
CA LEU A 402 -6.71 29.98 -12.12
C LEU A 402 -7.72 29.35 -11.15
N VAL A 403 -7.27 28.94 -9.96
CA VAL A 403 -8.19 28.60 -8.85
C VAL A 403 -7.72 29.32 -7.59
N ARG A 404 -8.12 30.59 -7.49
CA ARG A 404 -8.31 31.33 -6.25
C ARG A 404 -9.71 31.92 -6.27
#